data_AF-A0A535M269-F1
#
_entry.id   AF-A0A535M269-F1
#
_cell.length_a   1.000
_cell.length_b   1.000
_cell.length_c   1.000
_cell.angle_alpha   90.00
_cell.angle_beta   90.00
_cell.angle_gamma   90.00
#
_symmetry.space_group_name_H-M   'P 1'
#
loop_
_entity.id
_entity.type
_entity.pdbx_description
1 polymer ?
#
loop_
_entity_poly.entity_id
_entity_poly.type
_entity_poly.pdbx_seq_one_letter_code
_entity_poly.pdbx_strand_id
1 'polypeptide(L)'
;MTAPATMTVQVRPRSDARHRLVTETWETAPQLPVDEYVDIYGNPVKRLAVPAGALTLRYDARCLVPDELDPDGSGVGQQPVEDIP
;
A
#
# COMPACT_ATOMS: atom_id res chain seq x y z
N MET A 1 -10.76 -15.51 -26.18
CA MET A 1 -10.79 -14.07 -25.83
C MET A 1 -10.09 -13.89 -24.50
N THR A 2 -9.09 -13.03 -24.41
CA THR A 2 -8.45 -12.68 -23.14
C THR A 2 -9.18 -11.47 -22.58
N ALA A 3 -9.87 -11.64 -21.45
CA ALA A 3 -10.50 -10.53 -20.74
C ALA A 3 -9.46 -9.80 -19.88
N PRO A 4 -9.63 -8.48 -19.62
CA PRO A 4 -8.77 -7.77 -18.69
C PRO A 4 -8.87 -8.35 -17.28
N ALA A 5 -7.74 -8.40 -16.58
CA ALA A 5 -7.65 -8.81 -15.19
C ALA A 5 -7.82 -7.61 -14.26
N THR A 6 -8.55 -7.76 -13.16
CA THR A 6 -8.59 -6.72 -12.13
C THR A 6 -7.37 -6.85 -11.23
N MET A 7 -6.61 -5.77 -11.06
CA MET A 7 -5.47 -5.69 -10.15
C MET A 7 -5.73 -4.64 -9.08
N THR A 8 -5.50 -4.99 -7.82
CA THR A 8 -5.50 -4.06 -6.68
C THR A 8 -4.08 -3.93 -6.14
N VAL A 9 -3.68 -2.72 -5.77
CA VAL A 9 -2.35 -2.42 -5.27
C VAL A 9 -2.45 -1.53 -4.04
N GLN A 10 -1.82 -2.00 -2.96
CA GLN A 10 -1.76 -1.30 -1.68
C GLN A 10 -0.29 -1.16 -1.29
N VAL A 11 0.35 -0.11 -1.80
CA VAL A 11 1.77 0.21 -1.54
C VAL A 11 1.95 1.59 -0.91
N ARG A 12 0.87 2.38 -0.81
CA ARG A 12 0.95 3.70 -0.19
C ARG A 12 1.29 3.55 1.29
N PRO A 13 2.33 4.23 1.79
CA PRO A 13 2.63 4.27 3.20
C PRO A 13 1.41 4.75 3.99
N ARG A 14 1.12 4.07 5.10
CA ARG A 14 0.04 4.50 5.98
C ARG A 14 0.33 5.92 6.44
N SER A 15 -0.56 6.85 6.11
CA SER A 15 -0.51 8.19 6.68
C SER A 15 -1.25 8.14 8.00
N ASP A 16 -0.53 8.29 9.10
CA ASP A 16 -1.07 8.30 10.46
C ASP A 16 -0.45 9.45 11.25
N ALA A 17 -0.68 9.49 12.57
CA ALA A 17 -0.17 10.57 13.41
C ALA A 17 1.38 10.63 13.45
N ARG A 18 2.07 9.55 13.09
CA ARG A 18 3.54 9.44 13.13
C ARG A 18 4.15 9.52 11.73
N HIS A 19 3.49 8.95 10.74
CA HIS A 19 3.96 8.89 9.36
C HIS A 19 3.20 9.88 8.47
N ARG A 20 3.92 10.81 7.85
CA ARG A 20 3.32 11.79 6.94
C ARG A 20 3.88 11.64 5.53
N LEU A 21 3.01 11.29 4.59
CA LEU A 21 3.32 11.31 3.17
C LEU A 21 3.59 12.74 2.69
N VAL A 22 4.75 12.97 2.09
CA VAL A 22 5.18 14.28 1.57
C VAL A 22 4.95 14.36 0.07
N THR A 23 5.42 13.34 -0.65
CA THR A 23 5.27 13.22 -2.10
C THR A 23 4.88 11.80 -2.45
N GLU A 24 4.13 11.69 -3.54
CA GLU A 24 3.76 10.41 -4.13
C GLU A 24 3.76 10.57 -5.65
N THR A 25 4.36 9.61 -6.35
CA THR A 25 4.21 9.45 -7.81
C THR A 25 3.77 8.04 -8.13
N TRP A 26 2.97 7.94 -9.20
CA TRP A 26 2.40 6.70 -9.68
C TRP A 26 2.41 6.70 -11.20
N GLU A 27 3.04 5.69 -11.78
CA GLU A 27 3.17 5.55 -13.22
C GLU A 27 2.90 4.11 -13.64
N THR A 28 2.27 3.97 -14.80
CA THR A 28 2.08 2.68 -15.46
C THR A 28 2.58 2.76 -16.90
N ALA A 29 3.20 1.68 -17.37
CA ALA A 29 3.56 1.50 -18.76
C ALA A 29 2.97 0.16 -19.26
N PRO A 30 1.99 0.19 -20.18
CA PRO A 30 1.33 1.37 -20.76
C PRO A 30 0.55 2.18 -19.72
N GLN A 31 0.22 3.44 -20.03
CA GLN A 31 -0.58 4.28 -19.13
C GLN A 31 -2.01 3.72 -19.03
N LEU A 32 -2.40 3.31 -17.84
CA LEU A 32 -3.72 2.79 -17.53
C LEU A 32 -4.48 3.74 -16.60
N PRO A 33 -5.82 3.82 -16.70
CA PRO A 33 -6.63 4.49 -15.70
C PRO A 33 -6.53 3.75 -14.35
N VAL A 34 -6.54 4.52 -13.28
CA VAL A 34 -6.40 4.04 -11.90
C VAL A 34 -7.57 4.57 -11.08
N ASP A 35 -8.38 3.67 -10.56
CA ASP A 35 -9.34 3.99 -9.52
C ASP A 35 -8.64 3.95 -8.16
N GLU A 36 -9.07 4.79 -7.22
CA GLU A 36 -8.61 4.73 -5.84
C GLU A 36 -9.79 4.70 -4.88
N TYR A 37 -9.71 3.83 -3.87
CA TYR A 37 -10.72 3.74 -2.82
C TYR A 37 -10.06 3.39 -1.47
N VAL A 38 -10.84 3.54 -0.40
CA VAL A 38 -10.46 3.12 0.95
C VAL A 38 -11.21 1.82 1.27
N ASP A 39 -10.48 0.78 1.66
CA ASP A 39 -11.09 -0.50 2.03
C ASP A 39 -11.78 -0.45 3.41
N ILE A 40 -12.37 -1.57 3.85
CA ILE A 40 -13.06 -1.68 5.13
C ILE A 40 -12.15 -1.48 6.35
N TYR A 41 -10.83 -1.52 6.17
CA TYR A 41 -9.82 -1.35 7.22
C TYR A 41 -9.18 0.04 7.19
N GLY A 42 -9.62 0.92 6.27
CA GLY A 42 -9.06 2.25 6.13
C GLY A 42 -7.82 2.32 5.24
N ASN A 43 -7.45 1.24 4.53
CA ASN A 43 -6.28 1.24 3.68
C ASN A 43 -6.59 1.89 2.32
N PRO A 44 -5.75 2.81 1.83
CA PRO A 44 -5.84 3.32 0.47
C PRO A 44 -5.41 2.26 -0.54
N VAL A 45 -6.31 1.90 -1.45
CA VAL A 45 -6.11 0.89 -2.49
C VAL A 45 -6.28 1.50 -3.86
N LYS A 46 -5.33 1.25 -4.76
CA LYS A 46 -5.43 1.55 -6.17
C LYS A 46 -5.93 0.33 -6.94
N ARG A 47 -6.83 0.52 -7.90
CA ARG A 47 -7.42 -0.56 -8.71
C ARG A 47 -7.33 -0.23 -10.19
N LEU A 48 -6.96 -1.24 -10.98
CA LEU A 48 -6.76 -1.12 -12.43
C LEU A 48 -7.38 -2.32 -13.14
N ALA A 49 -7.90 -2.08 -14.35
CA ALA A 49 -8.20 -3.13 -15.31
C ALA A 49 -6.98 -3.33 -16.21
N VAL A 50 -6.25 -4.43 -15.99
CA VAL A 50 -4.99 -4.73 -16.67
C VAL A 50 -5.27 -5.56 -17.93
N PRO A 51 -4.96 -5.07 -19.14
CA PRO A 51 -5.10 -5.84 -20.35
C PRO A 51 -4.06 -6.96 -20.42
N ALA A 52 -4.26 -7.93 -21.31
CA ALA A 52 -3.27 -8.96 -21.56
C ALA A 52 -1.96 -8.34 -22.09
N GLY A 53 -0.81 -8.79 -21.57
CA GLY A 53 0.50 -8.30 -21.96
C GLY A 53 1.35 -7.87 -20.77
N ALA A 54 2.45 -7.20 -21.06
CA ALA A 54 3.34 -6.68 -20.03
C ALA A 54 2.79 -5.37 -19.44
N LEU A 55 2.86 -5.26 -18.12
CA LEU A 55 2.59 -4.05 -17.36
C LEU A 55 3.81 -3.76 -16.48
N THR A 56 4.32 -2.54 -16.55
CA THR A 56 5.27 -2.00 -15.56
C THR A 56 4.56 -0.97 -14.70
N LEU A 57 4.76 -1.05 -13.40
CA LEU A 57 4.21 -0.13 -12.41
C LEU A 57 5.38 0.47 -11.64
N ARG A 58 5.43 1.80 -11.57
CA ARG A 58 6.40 2.52 -10.75
C ARG A 58 5.64 3.30 -9.69
N TYR A 59 6.04 3.07 -8.46
CA TYR A 59 5.58 3.81 -7.29
C TYR A 59 6.78 4.45 -6.62
N ASP A 60 6.69 5.74 -6.31
CA ASP A 60 7.69 6.45 -5.52
C ASP A 60 6.98 7.29 -4.48
N ALA A 61 7.48 7.27 -3.25
CA ALA A 61 6.92 8.04 -2.16
C ALA A 61 8.01 8.50 -1.21
N ARG A 62 7.84 9.72 -0.69
CA ARG A 62 8.69 10.25 0.37
C ARG A 62 7.84 10.51 1.59
N CYS A 63 8.23 9.93 2.72
CA CYS A 63 7.52 10.06 3.99
C CYS A 63 8.42 10.69 5.04
N LEU A 64 7.82 11.56 5.87
CA LEU A 64 8.40 11.94 7.14
C LEU A 64 8.00 10.90 8.18
N VAL A 65 8.97 10.45 8.96
CA VAL A 65 8.82 9.48 10.03
C VAL A 65 9.49 10.05 11.28
N PRO A 66 9.08 9.65 12.49
CA PRO A 66 9.81 10.03 13.71
C PRO A 66 11.22 9.48 13.68
N ASP A 67 12.17 10.20 14.28
CA ASP A 67 13.57 9.75 14.46
C ASP A 67 13.73 8.85 15.70
N GLU A 68 12.62 8.44 16.30
CA GLU A 68 12.60 7.53 17.44
C GLU A 68 12.75 6.09 16.95
N LEU A 69 13.65 5.34 17.58
CA LEU A 69 13.76 3.91 17.36
C LEU A 69 12.48 3.23 17.84
N ASP A 70 12.03 2.23 17.07
CA ASP A 70 11.01 1.32 17.56
C ASP A 70 11.50 0.61 18.83
N PRO A 71 10.62 0.36 19.82
CA PRO A 71 10.98 -0.39 21.01
C PRO A 71 11.54 -1.78 20.66
N ASP A 72 12.54 -2.24 21.39
CA ASP A 72 13.04 -3.62 21.24
C ASP A 72 11.93 -4.62 21.62
N GLY A 73 11.46 -5.37 20.62
CA GLY A 73 10.45 -6.40 20.78
C GLY A 73 10.99 -7.74 21.29
N SER A 74 12.32 -7.90 21.44
CA SER A 74 12.94 -9.19 21.78
C SER A 74 12.49 -9.77 23.14
N GLY A 75 12.09 -8.90 24.07
CA GLY A 75 11.54 -9.27 25.38
C GLY A 75 10.01 -9.39 25.43
N VAL A 76 9.31 -9.13 24.33
CA VAL A 76 7.84 -9.20 24.28
C VAL A 76 7.43 -10.63 23.90
N GLY A 77 6.74 -11.31 24.81
CA GLY A 77 6.21 -12.65 24.54
C GLY A 77 5.18 -12.62 23.40
N GLN A 78 5.16 -13.65 22.56
CA GLN A 78 4.08 -13.80 21.58
C GLN A 78 2.78 -14.15 22.31
N GLN A 79 1.75 -13.32 22.09
CA GLN A 79 0.43 -13.56 22.64
C GLN A 79 -0.30 -14.62 21.78
N PRO A 80 -0.98 -15.59 22.40
CA PRO A 80 -1.86 -16.51 21.68
C PRO A 80 -2.92 -15.74 20.89
N VAL A 81 -3.31 -16.25 19.74
CA VAL A 81 -4.25 -15.56 18.85
C VAL A 81 -5.63 -15.39 19.50
N GLU A 82 -6.01 -16.34 20.35
CA GLU A 82 -7.26 -16.35 21.13
C GLU A 82 -7.35 -15.22 22.16
N ASP A 83 -6.22 -14.62 22.54
CA ASP A 83 -6.14 -13.57 23.56
C ASP A 83 -6.03 -12.15 22.96
N ILE A 84 -5.98 -12.01 21.64
CA ILE A 84 -5.91 -10.70 20.97
C ILE A 84 -7.32 -10.05 20.95
N PRO A 85 -7.47 -8.74 21.29
CA PRO A 85 -8.76 -8.04 21.34
C PRO A 85 -9.55 -8.03 20.03
#